data_AF-A0A1I5DZ77-F1
#
_entry.id   AF-A0A1I5DZ77-F1
#
_cell.length_a   1.000
_cell.length_b   1.000
_cell.length_c   1.000
_cell.angle_alpha   90.00
_cell.angle_beta   90.00
_cell.angle_gamma   90.00
#
_symmetry.space_group_name_H-M   'P 1'
#
loop_
_entity.id
_entity.type
_entity.pdbx_description
1 polymer ?
#
loop_
_entity_poly.entity_id
_entity_poly.type
_entity_poly.pdbx_seq_one_letter_code
_entity_poly.pdbx_strand_id
1 'polypeptide(L)'
;MTGQESIERRPKRGVPARPGPFVTEESDDGVNVRVLRGSPTPAEIAAVTAVLTAAVVEESAGADAVLSHGPSAWQRSTRILRTPLMAGPGQWRNFSA
;
A
#
# COMPACT_ATOMS: atom_id res chain seq x y z
N MET A 1 48.59 -12.76 -31.20
CA MET A 1 47.18 -13.11 -31.49
C MET A 1 46.57 -13.60 -30.17
N THR A 2 46.35 -12.74 -29.17
CA THR A 2 45.34 -11.67 -28.96
C THR A 2 44.04 -12.19 -28.33
N GLY A 3 43.72 -11.65 -27.13
CA GLY A 3 42.42 -11.66 -26.42
C GLY A 3 42.23 -12.89 -25.51
N GLN A 4 42.20 -12.86 -24.17
CA GLN A 4 41.77 -11.85 -23.18
C GLN A 4 40.38 -11.28 -23.47
N GLU A 5 39.34 -11.98 -23.03
CA GLU A 5 38.10 -11.34 -22.57
C GLU A 5 37.68 -11.97 -21.22
N SER A 6 38.21 -11.35 -20.16
CA SER A 6 37.75 -11.53 -18.79
C SER A 6 36.30 -11.06 -18.70
N ILE A 7 35.40 -11.99 -18.40
CA ILE A 7 34.01 -11.68 -18.05
C ILE A 7 34.03 -11.15 -16.61
N GLU A 8 34.33 -9.87 -16.46
CA GLU A 8 34.28 -9.17 -15.18
C GLU A 8 32.81 -8.93 -14.82
N ARG A 9 32.23 -9.85 -14.04
CA ARG A 9 30.93 -9.66 -13.40
C ARG A 9 31.05 -8.53 -12.38
N ARG A 10 30.80 -7.30 -12.81
CA ARG A 10 30.69 -6.14 -11.92
C ARG A 10 29.61 -6.41 -10.85
N PRO A 11 29.91 -6.32 -9.55
CA PRO A 11 28.86 -6.35 -8.54
C PRO A 11 27.99 -5.09 -8.67
N LYS A 12 26.67 -5.28 -8.66
CA LYS A 12 25.70 -4.19 -8.58
C LYS A 12 25.97 -3.43 -7.29
N ARG A 13 26.53 -2.22 -7.38
CA ARG A 13 26.67 -1.30 -6.25
C ARG A 13 25.31 -1.17 -5.55
N GLY A 14 25.25 -1.56 -4.28
CA GLY A 14 24.07 -1.34 -3.45
C GLY A 14 23.75 0.15 -3.40
N VAL A 15 22.50 0.49 -3.69
CA VAL A 15 21.97 1.83 -3.40
C VAL A 15 21.92 1.93 -1.88
N PRO A 16 22.60 2.90 -1.23
CA PRO A 16 22.41 3.07 0.20
C PRO A 16 20.96 3.46 0.46
N ALA A 17 20.31 2.76 1.39
CA ALA A 17 18.98 3.11 1.85
C ALA A 17 18.99 4.57 2.32
N ARG A 18 18.17 5.40 1.70
CA ARG A 18 17.99 6.79 2.11
C ARG A 18 17.26 6.76 3.46
N PRO A 19 17.85 7.20 4.59
CA PRO A 19 17.08 7.32 5.81
C PRO A 19 16.05 8.44 5.60
N GLY A 20 14.77 8.07 5.60
CA GLY A 20 13.67 9.02 5.55
C GLY A 20 13.57 9.78 6.88
N PRO A 21 13.25 11.09 6.87
CA PRO A 21 13.11 11.86 8.09
C PRO A 21 11.74 11.63 8.74
N PHE A 22 11.54 10.46 9.34
CA PHE A 22 10.77 10.25 10.59
C PHE A 22 10.83 8.75 10.93
N VAL A 23 11.57 8.39 11.97
CA VAL A 23 11.37 7.11 12.65
C VAL A 23 10.57 7.45 13.90
N THR A 24 9.29 7.11 13.89
CA THR A 24 8.51 6.95 15.12
C THR A 24 8.40 5.45 15.34
N GLU A 25 9.36 4.90 16.08
CA GLU A 25 9.25 3.55 16.64
C GLU A 25 8.48 3.66 17.96
N GLU A 26 7.16 3.59 17.85
CA GLU A 26 6.29 3.06 18.89
C GLU A 26 5.31 2.14 18.14
N SER A 27 5.64 0.84 18.11
CA SER A 27 4.76 -0.17 17.53
C SER A 27 3.57 -0.35 18.46
N ASP A 28 2.56 0.51 18.27
CA ASP A 28 1.19 0.18 18.62
C ASP A 28 0.73 -0.84 17.57
N ASP A 29 0.73 -2.13 17.90
CA ASP A 29 0.28 -3.21 17.01
C ASP A 29 -1.24 -3.12 16.69
N GLY A 30 -1.87 -1.99 17.02
CA GLY A 30 -3.25 -1.61 16.75
C GLY A 30 -3.41 -0.72 15.51
N VAL A 31 -4.63 -0.70 14.98
CA VAL A 31 -4.98 0.12 13.81
C VAL A 31 -5.01 1.61 14.20
N ASN A 32 -4.00 2.38 13.78
CA ASN A 32 -3.97 3.83 13.98
C ASN A 32 -4.86 4.57 12.93
N VAL A 33 -5.96 5.18 13.36
CA VAL A 33 -6.92 5.88 12.49
C VAL A 33 -7.09 7.33 12.93
N ARG A 34 -7.03 8.26 11.96
CA ARG A 34 -7.31 9.70 12.17
C ARG A 34 -8.54 10.15 11.39
N VAL A 35 -9.52 10.70 12.11
CA VAL A 35 -10.71 11.32 11.51
C VAL A 35 -10.37 12.73 11.01
N LEU A 36 -10.50 12.97 9.71
CA LEU A 36 -10.18 14.27 9.09
C LEU A 36 -11.40 15.19 8.96
N ARG A 37 -12.62 14.64 8.95
CA ARG A 37 -13.88 15.37 8.79
C ARG A 37 -15.00 14.67 9.55
N GLY A 38 -15.93 15.45 10.07
CA GLY A 38 -17.08 14.97 10.85
C GLY A 38 -16.74 14.82 12.33
N SER A 39 -17.77 14.59 13.14
CA SER A 39 -17.66 14.35 14.59
C SER A 39 -18.36 13.03 14.93
N PRO A 40 -17.74 11.88 14.60
CA PRO A 40 -18.33 10.59 14.88
C PRO A 40 -18.47 10.39 16.39
N THR A 41 -19.51 9.66 16.77
CA THR A 41 -19.75 9.30 18.15
C THR A 41 -18.70 8.27 18.62
N PRO A 42 -18.46 8.16 19.94
CA PRO A 42 -17.53 7.16 20.48
C PRO A 42 -17.89 5.73 20.07
N ALA A 43 -19.19 5.42 19.95
CA ALA A 43 -19.68 4.11 19.54
C ALA A 43 -19.30 3.79 18.08
N GLU A 44 -19.40 4.76 17.18
CA GLU A 44 -19.01 4.59 15.78
C GLU A 44 -17.50 4.42 15.63
N ILE A 45 -16.69 5.16 16.41
CA ILE A 45 -15.24 4.99 16.42
C ILE A 45 -14.90 3.56 16.87
N ALA A 46 -15.50 3.07 17.96
CA ALA A 46 -15.28 1.72 18.45
C ALA A 46 -15.68 0.66 17.42
N ALA A 47 -16.81 0.85 16.73
CA ALA A 47 -17.27 -0.07 15.70
C ALA A 47 -16.29 -0.17 14.53
N VAL A 48 -15.82 0.98 14.01
CA VAL A 48 -14.86 1.00 12.90
C VAL A 48 -13.52 0.38 13.30
N THR A 49 -13.01 0.71 14.49
CA THR A 49 -11.75 0.14 14.98
C THR A 49 -11.85 -1.37 15.16
N ALA A 50 -12.97 -1.88 15.69
CA ALA A 50 -13.19 -3.31 15.84
C ALA A 50 -13.19 -4.05 14.49
N VAL A 51 -13.89 -3.50 13.49
CA VAL A 51 -13.94 -4.08 12.14
C VAL A 51 -12.55 -4.08 11.49
N LEU A 52 -11.83 -2.97 11.56
CA LEU A 52 -10.48 -2.87 10.97
C LEU A 52 -9.49 -3.81 11.66
N THR A 53 -9.55 -3.91 12.99
CA THR A 53 -8.68 -4.82 13.75
C THR A 53 -8.98 -6.27 13.40
N ALA A 54 -10.24 -6.66 13.30
CA ALA A 54 -10.64 -8.01 12.88
C ALA A 54 -10.10 -8.35 11.48
N ALA A 55 -10.24 -7.44 10.51
CA ALA A 55 -9.74 -7.63 9.16
C ALA A 55 -8.21 -7.80 9.10
N VAL A 56 -7.45 -7.04 9.91
CA VAL A 56 -6.00 -7.17 10.01
C VAL A 56 -5.60 -8.53 10.61
N VAL A 57 -6.32 -8.99 11.65
CA VAL A 57 -6.07 -10.31 12.25
C VAL A 57 -6.37 -11.44 11.26
N GLU A 58 -7.48 -11.36 10.52
CA GLU A 58 -7.82 -12.34 9.48
C GLU A 58 -6.76 -12.40 8.38
N GLU A 59 -6.30 -11.25 7.88
CA GLU A 59 -5.28 -11.20 6.84
C GLU A 59 -3.92 -11.72 7.32
N SER A 60 -3.52 -11.36 8.55
CA SER A 60 -2.26 -11.85 9.13
C SER A 60 -2.27 -13.36 9.37
N ALA A 61 -3.41 -13.95 9.76
CA ALA A 61 -3.56 -15.39 9.86
C ALA A 61 -3.49 -16.11 8.50
N GLY A 62 -3.87 -15.43 7.41
CA GLY A 62 -3.75 -15.93 6.04
C GLY A 62 -2.38 -15.73 5.41
N ALA A 63 -1.58 -14.76 5.91
CA ALA A 63 -0.32 -14.33 5.33
C ALA A 63 0.76 -15.44 5.31
N ASP A 64 0.78 -16.33 6.31
CA ASP A 64 1.74 -17.43 6.39
C ASP A 64 1.51 -18.51 5.31
N ALA A 65 0.35 -18.52 4.64
CA ALA A 65 -0.02 -19.50 3.62
C ALA A 65 0.20 -19.03 2.17
N VAL A 66 0.68 -17.80 1.94
CA VAL A 66 0.65 -17.18 0.61
C VAL A 66 1.84 -17.60 -0.26
N LEU A 67 1.66 -18.71 -0.97
CA LEU A 67 2.30 -18.95 -2.27
C LEU A 67 1.99 -17.78 -3.21
N SER A 68 3.02 -17.22 -3.87
CA SER A 68 2.99 -16.18 -4.92
C SER A 68 1.59 -15.88 -5.48
N HIS A 69 0.88 -14.92 -4.87
CA HIS A 69 -0.39 -14.47 -5.40
C HIS A 69 -0.09 -13.72 -6.70
N GLY A 70 -0.56 -14.28 -7.82
CA GLY A 70 -0.56 -13.58 -9.09
C GLY A 70 -1.26 -12.21 -8.97
N PRO A 71 -1.16 -11.34 -9.99
CA PRO A 71 -1.67 -9.98 -9.92
C PRO A 71 -3.10 -9.93 -9.39
N SER A 72 -3.36 -9.06 -8.40
CA SER A 72 -4.69 -8.90 -7.80
C SER A 72 -5.73 -8.51 -8.87
N ALA A 73 -7.01 -8.70 -8.56
CA ALA A 73 -8.10 -8.30 -9.47
C ALA A 73 -8.01 -6.81 -9.83
N TRP A 74 -7.64 -5.95 -8.86
CA TRP A 74 -7.37 -4.53 -9.07
C TRP A 74 -6.15 -4.28 -9.99
N GLN A 75 -5.07 -5.02 -9.78
CA GLN A 75 -3.85 -4.88 -10.59
C GLN A 75 -4.08 -5.32 -12.05
N ARG A 76 -5.02 -6.25 -12.27
CA ARG A 76 -5.51 -6.62 -13.61
C ARG A 76 -6.40 -5.54 -14.22
N SER A 77 -7.38 -5.01 -13.49
CA SER A 77 -8.30 -3.99 -14.01
C SER A 77 -7.59 -2.66 -14.33
N THR A 78 -6.52 -2.33 -13.60
CA THR A 78 -5.69 -1.14 -13.83
C THR A 78 -5.14 -1.06 -15.26
N ARG A 79 -4.91 -2.21 -15.94
CA ARG A 79 -4.40 -2.20 -17.33
C ARG A 79 -5.36 -1.53 -18.31
N ILE A 80 -6.66 -1.66 -18.08
CA ILE A 80 -7.70 -1.06 -18.93
C ILE A 80 -7.75 0.46 -18.72
N LEU A 81 -7.39 0.93 -17.53
CA LEU A 81 -7.42 2.34 -17.12
C LEU A 81 -6.14 3.12 -17.46
N ARG A 82 -5.24 2.57 -18.29
CA ARG A 82 -3.99 3.25 -18.69
C ARG A 82 -4.21 4.45 -19.60
N THR A 83 -5.37 4.54 -20.22
CA THR A 83 -5.80 5.77 -20.90
C THR A 83 -6.25 6.77 -19.85
N PRO A 84 -5.82 8.05 -19.93
CA PRO A 84 -6.28 9.08 -19.01
C PRO A 84 -7.81 9.14 -18.92
N LEU A 85 -8.35 8.93 -17.71
CA LEU A 85 -9.77 9.11 -17.45
C LEU A 85 -10.09 10.60 -17.40
N MET A 86 -10.72 11.12 -18.45
CA MET A 86 -11.21 12.49 -18.50
C MET A 86 -12.53 12.58 -17.74
N ALA A 87 -12.52 13.14 -16.53
CA ALA A 87 -13.80 13.58 -15.97
C ALA A 87 -14.33 14.78 -16.72
N GLY A 88 -15.64 14.79 -16.91
CA GLY A 88 -16.35 16.02 -17.20
C GLY A 88 -16.26 17.03 -16.04
N PRO A 89 -16.50 18.32 -16.31
CA PRO A 89 -16.59 19.34 -15.27
C PRO A 89 -17.54 18.94 -14.14
N GLY A 90 -17.09 19.05 -12.89
CA GLY A 90 -17.88 18.70 -11.70
C GLY A 90 -18.06 17.20 -11.43
N GLN A 91 -17.67 16.32 -12.36
CA GLN A 91 -18.05 14.90 -12.31
C GLN A 91 -17.34 14.08 -11.22
N TRP A 92 -16.19 14.54 -10.70
CA TRP A 92 -15.48 13.83 -9.62
C TRP A 92 -15.93 14.21 -8.20
N ARG A 93 -16.64 15.33 -8.02
CA ARG A 93 -16.85 15.95 -6.69
C ARG A 93 -18.33 16.23 -6.38
N ASN A 94 -19.25 15.55 -7.06
CA ASN A 94 -20.69 15.76 -6.88
C ASN A 94 -21.29 14.90 -5.75
N PHE A 95 -20.66 14.90 -4.57
CA PHE A 95 -21.21 14.25 -3.39
C PHE A 95 -21.77 15.33 -2.46
N SER A 96 -23.10 15.48 -2.43
CA SER A 96 -23.77 16.32 -1.43
C SER A 96 -23.66 15.64 -0.06
N ALA A 97 -23.32 16.43 0.96
CA ALA A 97 -23.34 16.01 2.35
C ALA A 97 -24.78 15.86 2.88
#